data_AF-A0AAN7IAD0-F1
#
_entry.id   AF-A0AAN7IAD0-F1
#
_cell.length_a   1.000
_cell.length_b   1.000
_cell.length_c   1.000
_cell.angle_alpha   90.00
_cell.angle_beta   90.00
_cell.angle_gamma   90.00
#
_symmetry.space_group_name_H-M   'P 1'
#
loop_
_entity.id
_entity.type
_entity.pdbx_description
1 polymer ?
#
loop_
_entity_poly.entity_id
_entity_poly.type
_entity_poly.pdbx_seq_one_letter_code
_entity_poly.pdbx_strand_id
1 'polypeptide(L)'
;MESPIQNSAMFFFLLSLLCFMVFLFQPSRKLSSYPPGPKGLPIIGNMSMMAQLTHRGLAQLAKQYGGLIHLQMGVLHMVVVSTPDLAREVLQAQDSVFSNRSSSTAIRYLSYDGADMAFANYGPFWRQMRKICVIKLFSRKRLESWVSVRDEINMVVQTIVAKTGSPINLSKLALSLTSHIIYKAAFGSNSHEGEEGQFEKILQEFSRLFGEFNIADFIPWLGWIHAKEFKKRLVNARRELDVFIDKVIDEHLAKKNNMNRKDENEAAATDMVDQLISFLDEGAHENKFTDSLSTVKLTRDNIKALIMDVMFGGTETVATAIEWAMTELMKNPKELKKVQEELSNVVGLYRRVQDFDLENLTYLKCTLKETLRLHPPIPVLLHETAKDAVLAGYSIPVRWRVVINAWAIGRDEMVWDEPNAFKPSRFLKQGAKDFKGNDFEFIPFGSGRRSCPGMQLGFYALEMSVAELVHCFTWELHEGMKSGELDMSDSFGLTAPKAVPLVAVPSYRLKYAL
;
A
#
# COMPACT_ATOMS: atom_id res chain seq x y z
N MET A 1 42.28 48.55 6.75
CA MET A 1 41.15 47.96 7.50
C MET A 1 39.90 48.22 6.69
N GLU A 2 39.57 47.33 5.74
CA GLU A 2 38.28 47.39 5.05
C GLU A 2 37.20 46.84 5.97
N SER A 3 36.10 47.58 6.10
CA SER A 3 35.08 47.27 7.10
C SER A 3 34.33 45.98 6.74
N PRO A 4 34.08 45.07 7.69
CA PRO A 4 33.32 43.83 7.44
C PRO A 4 31.86 44.07 7.00
N ILE A 5 31.39 45.32 7.10
CA ILE A 5 30.04 45.75 6.72
C ILE A 5 29.92 45.92 5.20
N GLN A 6 30.96 46.37 4.51
CA GLN A 6 30.93 46.55 3.04
C GLN A 6 30.83 45.22 2.29
N ASN A 7 31.52 44.17 2.76
CA ASN A 7 31.47 42.85 2.14
C ASN A 7 30.09 42.18 2.28
N SER A 8 29.39 42.44 3.39
CA SER A 8 28.04 41.90 3.62
C SER A 8 27.01 42.58 2.71
N ALA A 9 27.07 43.90 2.56
CA ALA A 9 26.16 44.65 1.69
C ALA A 9 26.35 44.29 0.20
N MET A 10 27.59 44.10 -0.24
CA MET A 10 27.91 43.70 -1.61
C MET A 10 27.41 42.27 -1.92
N PHE A 11 27.47 41.37 -0.94
CA PHE A 11 26.91 40.02 -1.07
C PHE A 11 25.39 40.04 -1.25
N PHE A 12 24.65 40.81 -0.44
CA PHE A 12 23.20 40.94 -0.58
C PHE A 12 22.79 41.61 -1.90
N PHE A 13 23.57 42.58 -2.39
CA PHE A 13 23.34 43.22 -3.67
C PHE A 13 23.58 42.28 -4.86
N LEU A 14 24.65 41.49 -4.83
CA LEU A 14 24.92 40.50 -5.88
C LEU A 14 23.86 39.38 -5.87
N LEU A 15 23.39 38.97 -4.70
CA LEU A 15 22.33 37.98 -4.57
C LEU A 15 20.99 38.51 -5.12
N SER A 16 20.63 39.76 -4.84
CA SER A 16 19.41 40.37 -5.38
C SER A 16 19.49 40.57 -6.90
N LEU A 17 20.67 40.95 -7.42
CA LEU A 17 20.91 41.09 -8.86
C LEU A 17 20.83 39.73 -9.58
N LEU A 18 21.37 38.67 -8.97
CA LEU A 18 21.27 37.30 -9.50
C LEU A 18 19.81 36.83 -9.52
N CYS A 19 19.04 37.06 -8.44
CA CYS A 19 17.61 36.76 -8.40
C CYS A 19 16.83 37.53 -9.48
N PHE A 20 17.17 38.81 -9.70
CA PHE A 20 16.54 39.65 -10.71
C PHE A 20 16.86 39.20 -12.15
N MET A 21 18.11 38.81 -12.42
CA MET A 21 18.51 38.26 -13.72
C MET A 21 17.84 36.91 -14.00
N VAL A 22 17.74 36.03 -13.00
CA VAL A 22 16.99 34.77 -13.13
C VAL A 22 15.50 35.02 -13.42
N PHE A 23 14.93 36.09 -12.86
CA PHE A 23 13.55 36.49 -13.12
C PHE A 23 13.34 37.02 -14.55
N LEU A 24 14.30 37.81 -15.07
CA LEU A 24 14.22 38.40 -16.41
C LEU A 24 14.51 37.41 -17.54
N PHE A 25 15.35 36.39 -17.31
CA PHE A 25 15.75 35.41 -18.32
C PHE A 25 14.91 34.13 -18.32
N GLN A 26 13.73 34.11 -17.69
CA GLN A 26 12.81 32.99 -17.88
C GLN A 26 12.29 32.99 -19.33
N PRO A 27 12.61 31.95 -20.13
CA PRO A 27 12.19 31.92 -21.52
C PRO A 27 10.67 31.83 -21.61
N SER A 28 10.07 32.77 -22.34
CA SER A 28 8.67 32.72 -22.78
C SER A 28 8.49 31.59 -23.79
N ARG A 29 8.46 30.34 -23.33
CA ARG A 29 7.96 29.24 -24.14
C ARG A 29 6.46 29.45 -24.33
N LYS A 30 5.96 29.33 -25.56
CA LYS A 30 4.52 29.12 -25.80
C LYS A 30 4.14 27.78 -25.15
N LEU A 31 3.85 27.82 -23.86
CA LEU A 31 3.36 26.68 -23.10
C LEU A 31 1.92 26.42 -23.53
N SER A 32 1.62 25.20 -24.00
CA SER A 32 0.34 24.62 -23.57
C SER A 32 0.33 24.71 -22.04
N SER A 33 -0.66 25.36 -21.46
CA SER A 33 -0.68 25.65 -20.02
C SER A 33 -0.47 24.36 -19.22
N TYR A 34 0.24 24.47 -18.10
CA TYR A 34 0.20 23.44 -17.06
C TYR A 34 -1.18 23.41 -16.41
N PRO A 35 -1.56 22.29 -15.76
CA PRO A 35 -2.83 22.23 -15.03
C PRO A 35 -2.96 23.37 -14.02
N PRO A 36 -4.19 23.76 -13.65
CA PRO A 36 -4.41 24.80 -12.65
C PRO A 36 -3.91 24.36 -11.28
N GLY A 37 -3.58 25.31 -10.40
CA GLY A 37 -3.14 24.99 -9.05
C GLY A 37 -2.79 26.23 -8.23
N PRO A 38 -2.55 26.06 -6.92
CA PRO A 38 -2.15 27.17 -6.06
C PRO A 38 -0.80 27.74 -6.50
N LYS A 39 -0.70 29.08 -6.49
CA LYS A 39 0.55 29.77 -6.86
C LYS A 39 1.64 29.48 -5.83
N GLY A 40 2.74 28.89 -6.29
CA GLY A 40 3.91 28.64 -5.45
C GLY A 40 4.76 29.90 -5.23
N LEU A 41 5.52 29.91 -4.14
CA LEU A 41 6.56 30.91 -3.88
C LEU A 41 7.80 30.64 -4.76
N PRO A 42 8.64 31.66 -5.03
CA PRO A 42 9.91 31.45 -5.73
C PRO A 42 10.76 30.37 -5.03
N ILE A 43 11.43 29.53 -5.83
CA ILE A 43 12.36 28.46 -5.40
C ILE A 43 11.68 27.27 -4.69
N ILE A 44 10.88 27.50 -3.66
CA ILE A 44 10.26 26.44 -2.84
C ILE A 44 8.89 25.99 -3.38
N GLY A 45 8.26 26.75 -4.27
CA GLY A 45 6.94 26.44 -4.81
C GLY A 45 5.86 26.40 -3.71
N ASN A 46 5.11 25.31 -3.66
CA ASN A 46 4.02 25.03 -2.73
C ASN A 46 4.49 24.33 -1.44
N MET A 47 5.80 24.22 -1.16
CA MET A 47 6.28 23.52 0.03
C MET A 47 5.76 24.09 1.36
N SER A 48 5.38 25.38 1.42
CA SER A 48 4.79 25.98 2.62
C SER A 48 3.46 25.35 3.05
N MET A 49 2.75 24.69 2.13
CA MET A 49 1.49 24.00 2.42
C MET A 49 1.65 22.48 2.56
N MET A 50 2.88 21.96 2.66
CA MET A 50 3.17 20.53 2.68
C MET A 50 2.39 19.75 3.75
N ALA A 51 2.22 20.33 4.95
CA ALA A 51 1.42 19.72 6.03
C ALA A 51 -0.06 19.54 5.67
N GLN A 52 -0.56 20.31 4.70
CA GLN A 52 -1.94 20.23 4.20
C GLN A 52 -2.07 19.28 3.01
N LEU A 53 -0.97 18.77 2.43
CA LEU A 53 -0.99 17.88 1.26
C LEU A 53 -1.28 16.42 1.63
N THR A 54 -2.15 16.20 2.61
CA THR A 54 -2.74 14.88 2.90
C THR A 54 -3.74 14.50 1.81
N HIS A 55 -4.17 13.24 1.76
CA HIS A 55 -5.21 12.83 0.80
C HIS A 55 -6.51 13.66 0.94
N ARG A 56 -6.85 14.11 2.17
CA ARG A 56 -8.00 14.99 2.43
C ARG A 56 -7.76 16.42 1.97
N GLY A 57 -6.59 16.99 2.24
CA GLY A 57 -6.29 18.36 1.79
C GLY A 57 -6.09 18.44 0.27
N LEU A 58 -5.54 17.41 -0.35
CA LEU A 58 -5.54 17.25 -1.81
C LEU A 58 -6.96 17.19 -2.38
N ALA A 59 -7.89 16.50 -1.72
CA ALA A 59 -9.29 16.47 -2.12
C ALA A 59 -9.96 17.85 -1.98
N GLN A 60 -9.62 18.61 -0.94
CA GLN A 60 -10.12 19.99 -0.75
C GLN A 60 -9.62 20.92 -1.87
N LEU A 61 -8.33 20.84 -2.22
CA LEU A 61 -7.79 21.56 -3.38
C LEU A 61 -8.48 21.11 -4.68
N ALA A 62 -8.81 19.83 -4.82
CA ALA A 62 -9.45 19.31 -6.03
C ALA A 62 -10.83 19.91 -6.25
N LYS A 63 -11.60 20.13 -5.17
CA LYS A 63 -12.88 20.86 -5.22
C LYS A 63 -12.72 22.30 -5.72
N GLN A 64 -11.60 22.96 -5.42
CA GLN A 64 -11.33 24.33 -5.84
C GLN A 64 -10.84 24.44 -7.30
N TYR A 65 -10.01 23.50 -7.75
CA TYR A 65 -9.31 23.60 -9.05
C TYR A 65 -9.86 22.65 -10.13
N GLY A 66 -10.93 21.89 -9.85
CA GLY A 66 -11.62 21.07 -10.85
C GLY A 66 -11.01 19.68 -11.07
N GLY A 67 -10.49 19.04 -10.01
CA GLY A 67 -10.09 17.63 -10.06
C GLY A 67 -8.70 17.32 -10.62
N LEU A 68 -8.08 18.26 -11.36
CA LEU A 68 -6.69 18.19 -11.83
C LEU A 68 -5.89 19.37 -11.28
N ILE A 69 -4.89 19.10 -10.44
CA ILE A 69 -4.11 20.15 -9.76
C ILE A 69 -2.64 20.03 -10.11
N HIS A 70 -1.97 21.13 -10.43
CA HIS A 70 -0.51 21.23 -10.46
C HIS A 70 0.03 21.77 -9.13
N LEU A 71 1.06 21.12 -8.60
CA LEU A 71 1.84 21.61 -7.48
C LEU A 71 3.33 21.53 -7.82
N GLN A 72 4.10 22.50 -7.33
CA GLN A 72 5.54 22.52 -7.44
C GLN A 72 6.16 22.40 -6.04
N MET A 73 6.94 21.37 -5.78
CA MET A 73 7.60 21.12 -4.50
C MET A 73 9.10 21.27 -4.69
N GLY A 74 9.62 22.49 -4.51
CA GLY A 74 11.00 22.81 -4.90
C GLY A 74 11.19 22.68 -6.41
N VAL A 75 12.08 21.76 -6.84
CA VAL A 75 12.29 21.42 -8.26
C VAL A 75 11.36 20.32 -8.76
N LEU A 76 10.64 19.64 -7.86
CA LEU A 76 9.76 18.54 -8.21
C LEU A 76 8.39 19.07 -8.64
N HIS A 77 7.93 18.69 -9.82
CA HIS A 77 6.57 18.96 -10.26
C HIS A 77 5.69 17.74 -10.01
N MET A 78 4.49 17.99 -9.48
CA MET A 78 3.48 16.97 -9.28
C MET A 78 2.13 17.41 -9.83
N VAL A 79 1.39 16.45 -10.37
CA VAL A 79 -0.02 16.62 -10.75
C VAL A 79 -0.89 15.67 -9.94
N VAL A 80 -2.02 16.18 -9.47
CA VAL A 80 -2.96 15.46 -8.62
C VAL A 80 -4.24 15.24 -9.41
N VAL A 81 -4.65 13.98 -9.51
CA VAL A 81 -5.82 13.50 -10.25
C VAL A 81 -6.85 13.01 -9.24
N SER A 82 -8.04 13.59 -9.26
CA SER A 82 -9.07 13.34 -8.22
C SER A 82 -10.45 12.98 -8.77
N THR A 83 -10.59 12.76 -10.09
CA THR A 83 -11.86 12.34 -10.71
C THR A 83 -11.71 11.00 -11.44
N PRO A 84 -12.78 10.21 -11.58
CA PRO A 84 -12.74 8.92 -12.28
C PRO A 84 -12.27 9.02 -13.73
N ASP A 85 -12.73 10.04 -14.48
CA ASP A 85 -12.40 10.17 -15.91
C ASP A 85 -10.90 10.47 -16.13
N LEU A 86 -10.34 11.35 -15.31
CA LEU A 86 -8.89 11.63 -15.34
C LEU A 86 -8.08 10.40 -14.89
N ALA A 87 -8.57 9.67 -13.88
CA ALA A 87 -7.93 8.43 -13.45
C ALA A 87 -7.96 7.37 -14.56
N ARG A 88 -9.05 7.26 -15.32
CA ARG A 88 -9.16 6.39 -16.51
C ARG A 88 -8.15 6.78 -17.57
N GLU A 89 -8.00 8.06 -17.86
CA GLU A 89 -7.04 8.55 -18.85
C GLU A 89 -5.60 8.18 -18.46
N VAL A 90 -5.24 8.37 -17.19
CA VAL A 90 -3.89 8.07 -16.66
C VAL A 90 -3.62 6.58 -16.55
N LEU A 91 -4.54 5.81 -15.97
CA LEU A 91 -4.30 4.41 -15.60
C LEU A 91 -4.63 3.41 -16.72
N GLN A 92 -5.43 3.81 -17.71
CA GLN A 92 -5.85 2.93 -18.80
C GLN A 92 -5.46 3.48 -20.17
N ALA A 93 -5.96 4.67 -20.54
CA ALA A 93 -5.77 5.19 -21.90
C ALA A 93 -4.30 5.49 -22.21
N GLN A 94 -3.57 6.01 -21.22
CA GLN A 94 -2.16 6.39 -21.33
C GLN A 94 -1.27 5.59 -20.36
N ASP A 95 -1.68 4.36 -20.02
CA ASP A 95 -1.06 3.54 -18.98
C ASP A 95 0.46 3.39 -19.15
N SER A 96 0.93 3.25 -20.39
CA SER A 96 2.35 3.09 -20.75
C SER A 96 3.20 4.32 -20.42
N VAL A 97 2.58 5.51 -20.43
CA VAL A 97 3.24 6.78 -20.13
C VAL A 97 3.28 7.04 -18.64
N PHE A 98 2.20 6.75 -17.92
CA PHE A 98 2.08 7.05 -16.50
C PHE A 98 2.47 5.88 -15.59
N SER A 99 3.05 4.80 -16.11
CA SER A 99 3.38 3.62 -15.32
C SER A 99 4.76 3.65 -14.66
N ASN A 100 5.55 4.73 -14.74
CA ASN A 100 6.79 4.81 -13.96
C ASN A 100 6.50 5.10 -12.48
N ARG A 101 7.53 5.00 -11.64
CA ARG A 101 7.43 5.24 -10.20
C ARG A 101 8.37 6.37 -9.83
N SER A 102 7.85 7.35 -9.11
CA SER A 102 8.71 8.40 -8.56
C SER A 102 9.55 7.83 -7.42
N SER A 103 10.84 8.08 -7.45
CA SER A 103 11.78 7.55 -6.45
C SER A 103 12.29 8.67 -5.53
N SER A 104 12.08 8.53 -4.23
CA SER A 104 12.78 9.32 -3.21
C SER A 104 14.16 8.73 -2.93
N THR A 105 15.01 9.48 -2.23
CA THR A 105 16.32 8.98 -1.79
C THR A 105 16.18 7.72 -0.94
N ALA A 106 15.20 7.66 -0.04
CA ALA A 106 14.92 6.47 0.76
C ALA A 106 14.45 5.30 -0.10
N ILE A 107 13.47 5.51 -0.99
CA ILE A 107 12.95 4.46 -1.87
C ILE A 107 14.08 3.89 -2.70
N ARG A 108 14.84 4.74 -3.40
CA ARG A 108 15.96 4.31 -4.24
C ARG A 108 16.99 3.50 -3.47
N TYR A 109 17.31 3.91 -2.25
CA TYR A 109 18.27 3.17 -1.43
C TYR A 109 17.66 1.86 -0.91
N LEU A 110 16.52 1.87 -0.24
CA LEU A 110 16.01 0.65 0.39
C LEU A 110 15.50 -0.41 -0.61
N SER A 111 15.17 -0.02 -1.85
CA SER A 111 14.78 -0.93 -2.95
C SER A 111 15.93 -1.41 -3.84
N TYR A 112 17.19 -1.19 -3.43
CA TYR A 112 18.37 -1.54 -4.24
C TYR A 112 18.34 -0.93 -5.65
N ASP A 113 18.02 0.37 -5.74
CA ASP A 113 17.88 1.13 -6.99
C ASP A 113 16.70 0.65 -7.88
N GLY A 114 15.60 0.23 -7.25
CA GLY A 114 14.43 -0.29 -7.96
C GLY A 114 14.65 -1.69 -8.51
N ALA A 115 15.38 -2.53 -7.76
CA ALA A 115 15.55 -3.96 -8.03
C ALA A 115 14.33 -4.80 -7.63
N ASP A 116 13.18 -4.15 -7.42
CA ASP A 116 11.94 -4.72 -6.90
C ASP A 116 10.80 -4.69 -7.95
N MET A 117 9.57 -4.89 -7.51
CA MET A 117 8.37 -4.79 -8.34
C MET A 117 7.55 -3.54 -8.04
N ALA A 118 7.55 -3.07 -6.80
CA ALA A 118 6.76 -1.93 -6.34
C ALA A 118 7.30 -0.60 -6.90
N PHE A 119 8.61 -0.38 -6.87
CA PHE A 119 9.27 0.89 -7.18
C PHE A 119 10.07 0.88 -8.50
N ALA A 120 10.33 -0.28 -9.09
CA ALA A 120 10.94 -0.37 -10.42
C ALA A 120 10.12 0.37 -11.48
N ASN A 121 10.81 1.06 -12.40
CA ASN A 121 10.18 1.71 -13.56
C ASN A 121 9.59 0.69 -14.54
N TYR A 122 8.61 1.14 -15.33
CA TYR A 122 7.94 0.25 -16.26
C TYR A 122 8.90 -0.17 -17.37
N GLY A 123 9.01 -1.49 -17.58
CA GLY A 123 9.90 -2.05 -18.58
C GLY A 123 9.95 -3.58 -18.51
N PRO A 124 10.83 -4.21 -19.29
CA PRO A 124 10.97 -5.67 -19.31
C PRO A 124 11.25 -6.26 -17.91
N PHE A 125 12.15 -5.64 -17.15
CA PHE A 125 12.47 -6.03 -15.77
C PHE A 125 11.22 -6.08 -14.88
N TRP A 126 10.49 -4.97 -14.79
CA TRP A 126 9.29 -4.89 -13.97
C TRP A 126 8.21 -5.90 -14.41
N ARG A 127 8.04 -6.12 -15.73
CA ARG A 127 7.09 -7.13 -16.25
C ARG A 127 7.46 -8.53 -15.78
N GLN A 128 8.76 -8.87 -15.76
CA GLN A 128 9.24 -10.15 -15.28
C GLN A 128 9.03 -10.29 -13.77
N MET A 129 9.39 -9.28 -12.96
CA MET A 129 9.15 -9.29 -11.52
C MET A 129 7.67 -9.46 -11.20
N ARG A 130 6.79 -8.69 -11.87
CA ARG A 130 5.34 -8.82 -11.72
C ARG A 130 4.84 -10.21 -12.10
N LYS A 131 5.33 -10.79 -13.20
CA LYS A 131 4.95 -12.13 -13.65
C LYS A 131 5.32 -13.18 -12.60
N ILE A 132 6.52 -13.10 -12.03
CA ILE A 132 6.96 -13.97 -10.94
C ILE A 132 5.99 -13.85 -9.77
N CYS A 133 5.74 -12.63 -9.27
CA CYS A 133 4.84 -12.43 -8.13
C CYS A 133 3.42 -12.97 -8.38
N VAL A 134 2.81 -12.65 -9.52
CA VAL A 134 1.43 -13.06 -9.82
C VAL A 134 1.32 -14.58 -9.99
N ILE A 135 2.26 -15.21 -10.70
CA ILE A 135 2.17 -16.65 -11.01
C ILE A 135 2.57 -17.51 -9.81
N LYS A 136 3.59 -17.09 -9.06
CA LYS A 136 4.28 -17.93 -8.08
C LYS A 136 3.89 -17.59 -6.65
N LEU A 137 3.65 -16.31 -6.36
CA LEU A 137 3.42 -15.85 -4.99
C LEU A 137 1.94 -15.66 -4.67
N PHE A 138 1.17 -15.11 -5.62
CA PHE A 138 -0.23 -14.71 -5.41
C PHE A 138 -1.26 -15.60 -6.14
N SER A 139 -0.81 -16.64 -6.83
CA SER A 139 -1.70 -17.56 -7.54
C SER A 139 -2.51 -18.41 -6.56
N ARG A 140 -3.79 -18.67 -6.88
CA ARG A 140 -4.67 -19.58 -6.14
C ARG A 140 -4.15 -21.02 -6.06
N LYS A 141 -3.25 -21.40 -6.96
CA LYS A 141 -2.60 -22.72 -6.92
C LYS A 141 -1.64 -22.88 -5.72
N ARG A 142 -1.30 -21.78 -5.06
CA ARG A 142 -0.41 -21.78 -3.89
C ARG A 142 -1.22 -22.03 -2.61
N LEU A 143 -1.56 -23.29 -2.36
CA LEU A 143 -2.37 -23.69 -1.20
C LEU A 143 -1.82 -23.11 0.12
N GLU A 144 -0.50 -23.04 0.29
CA GLU A 144 0.15 -22.54 1.51
C GLU A 144 -0.26 -21.12 1.91
N SER A 145 -0.34 -20.16 0.97
CA SER A 145 -0.75 -18.79 1.30
C SER A 145 -2.23 -18.70 1.69
N TRP A 146 -3.05 -19.61 1.19
CA TRP A 146 -4.48 -19.65 1.52
C TRP A 146 -4.73 -20.45 2.82
N VAL A 147 -3.89 -21.46 3.08
CA VAL A 147 -3.85 -22.22 4.33
C VAL A 147 -3.32 -21.36 5.48
N SER A 148 -2.27 -20.56 5.26
CA SER A 148 -1.73 -19.66 6.30
C SER A 148 -2.79 -18.69 6.81
N VAL A 149 -3.59 -18.11 5.92
CA VAL A 149 -4.76 -17.29 6.29
C VAL A 149 -5.67 -18.04 7.27
N ARG A 150 -6.02 -19.29 6.98
CA ARG A 150 -6.94 -20.07 7.85
C ARG A 150 -6.30 -20.39 9.20
N ASP A 151 -5.05 -20.85 9.20
CA ASP A 151 -4.35 -21.23 10.41
C ASP A 151 -4.18 -20.04 11.36
N GLU A 152 -3.75 -18.89 10.84
CA GLU A 152 -3.54 -17.69 11.66
C GLU A 152 -4.87 -17.11 12.15
N ILE A 153 -5.92 -17.13 11.33
CA ILE A 153 -7.27 -16.73 11.77
C ILE A 153 -7.77 -17.67 12.87
N ASN A 154 -7.52 -18.98 12.78
CA ASN A 154 -7.84 -19.93 13.84
C ASN A 154 -7.14 -19.56 15.16
N MET A 155 -5.85 -19.25 15.12
CA MET A 155 -5.08 -18.83 16.29
C MET A 155 -5.60 -17.52 16.89
N VAL A 156 -5.96 -16.56 16.05
CA VAL A 156 -6.57 -15.29 16.49
C VAL A 156 -7.93 -15.53 17.15
N VAL A 157 -8.80 -16.35 16.56
CA VAL A 157 -10.10 -16.69 17.16
C VAL A 157 -9.89 -17.30 18.54
N GLN A 158 -8.98 -18.27 18.70
CA GLN A 158 -8.67 -18.87 20.00
C GLN A 158 -8.14 -17.84 21.01
N THR A 159 -7.29 -16.91 20.55
CA THR A 159 -6.78 -15.81 21.38
C THR A 159 -7.90 -14.88 21.86
N ILE A 160 -8.89 -14.60 21.00
CA ILE A 160 -10.06 -13.78 21.35
C ILE A 160 -10.95 -14.54 22.34
N VAL A 161 -11.20 -15.84 22.13
CA VAL A 161 -11.98 -16.69 23.05
C VAL A 161 -11.38 -16.63 24.46
N ALA A 162 -10.07 -16.79 24.58
CA ALA A 162 -9.36 -16.71 25.87
C ALA A 162 -9.44 -15.31 26.53
N LYS A 163 -9.75 -14.27 25.77
CA LYS A 163 -9.88 -12.87 26.24
C LYS A 163 -11.32 -12.35 26.20
N THR A 164 -12.31 -13.25 26.11
CA THR A 164 -13.73 -12.89 26.14
C THR A 164 -14.04 -12.04 27.37
N GLY A 165 -14.80 -10.96 27.19
CA GLY A 165 -15.11 -10.00 28.26
C GLY A 165 -14.00 -9.01 28.60
N SER A 166 -12.81 -9.13 27.98
CA SER A 166 -11.71 -8.17 28.15
C SER A 166 -11.56 -7.26 26.92
N PRO A 167 -11.10 -6.01 27.09
CA PRO A 167 -10.85 -5.11 25.96
C PRO A 167 -9.72 -5.62 25.06
N ILE A 168 -9.97 -5.64 23.75
CA ILE A 168 -8.98 -6.03 22.73
C ILE A 168 -8.73 -4.85 21.79
N ASN A 169 -7.46 -4.53 21.57
CA ASN A 169 -7.04 -3.59 20.54
C ASN A 169 -7.04 -4.31 19.17
N LEU A 170 -8.06 -4.02 18.35
CA LEU A 170 -8.27 -4.64 17.05
C LEU A 170 -7.23 -4.21 16.01
N SER A 171 -6.65 -3.02 16.13
CA SER A 171 -5.54 -2.56 15.27
C SER A 171 -4.31 -3.46 15.43
N LYS A 172 -3.88 -3.67 16.69
CA LYS A 172 -2.73 -4.54 17.01
C LYS A 172 -3.00 -6.00 16.63
N LEU A 173 -4.23 -6.46 16.87
CA LEU A 173 -4.64 -7.82 16.51
C LEU A 173 -4.60 -8.04 15.00
N ALA A 174 -5.16 -7.12 14.21
CA ALA A 174 -5.17 -7.21 12.75
C ALA A 174 -3.77 -7.10 12.15
N LEU A 175 -2.91 -6.25 12.73
CA LEU A 175 -1.52 -6.14 12.32
C LEU A 175 -0.75 -7.44 12.58
N SER A 176 -0.84 -7.99 13.79
CA SER A 176 -0.20 -9.28 14.13
C SER A 176 -0.71 -10.43 13.27
N LEU A 177 -2.03 -10.52 13.05
CA LEU A 177 -2.64 -11.51 12.17
C LEU A 177 -2.05 -11.46 10.75
N THR A 178 -2.03 -10.27 10.15
CA THR A 178 -1.59 -10.12 8.75
C THR A 178 -0.08 -10.25 8.61
N SER A 179 0.70 -9.81 9.62
CA SER A 179 2.12 -10.10 9.74
C SER A 179 2.38 -11.60 9.68
N HIS A 180 1.72 -12.39 10.54
CA HIS A 180 1.95 -13.84 10.59
C HIS A 180 1.48 -14.55 9.32
N ILE A 181 0.34 -14.14 8.73
CA ILE A 181 -0.17 -14.70 7.47
C ILE A 181 0.89 -14.57 6.37
N ILE A 182 1.44 -13.37 6.20
CA ILE A 182 2.39 -13.07 5.14
C ILE A 182 3.77 -13.63 5.47
N TYR A 183 4.17 -13.62 6.74
CA TYR A 183 5.42 -14.24 7.20
C TYR A 183 5.43 -15.75 6.93
N LYS A 184 4.39 -16.48 7.36
CA LYS A 184 4.23 -17.91 7.08
C LYS A 184 4.10 -18.19 5.58
N ALA A 185 3.42 -17.33 4.84
CA ALA A 185 3.35 -17.41 3.39
C ALA A 185 4.68 -17.06 2.70
N ALA A 186 5.58 -16.31 3.33
CA ALA A 186 6.86 -15.93 2.75
C ALA A 186 7.94 -16.98 3.05
N PHE A 187 8.01 -17.43 4.30
CA PHE A 187 9.14 -18.18 4.88
C PHE A 187 8.78 -19.60 5.36
N GLY A 188 7.53 -20.03 5.18
CA GLY A 188 7.06 -21.35 5.59
C GLY A 188 6.77 -21.47 7.10
N SER A 189 6.43 -22.68 7.54
CA SER A 189 5.97 -22.99 8.91
C SER A 189 7.08 -23.32 9.91
N ASN A 190 8.34 -23.39 9.48
CA ASN A 190 9.48 -23.80 10.30
C ASN A 190 10.34 -22.63 10.80
N SER A 191 9.86 -21.40 10.62
CA SER A 191 10.53 -20.19 11.09
C SER A 191 10.62 -20.15 12.62
N HIS A 192 11.76 -19.72 13.14
CA HIS A 192 12.04 -19.79 14.57
C HIS A 192 11.27 -18.74 15.38
N GLU A 193 10.75 -19.12 16.55
CA GLU A 193 10.13 -18.19 17.50
C GLU A 193 11.09 -17.00 17.77
N GLY A 194 10.61 -15.78 17.52
CA GLY A 194 11.36 -14.53 17.73
C GLY A 194 11.87 -13.84 16.46
N GLU A 195 11.98 -14.54 15.32
CA GLU A 195 12.39 -13.95 14.04
C GLU A 195 11.31 -13.01 13.47
N GLU A 196 10.04 -13.35 13.68
CA GLU A 196 8.89 -12.52 13.31
C GLU A 196 8.98 -11.12 13.91
N GLY A 197 9.20 -11.03 15.23
CA GLY A 197 9.32 -9.76 15.93
C GLY A 197 10.57 -8.95 15.53
N GLN A 198 11.62 -9.60 15.03
CA GLN A 198 12.76 -8.90 14.43
C GLN A 198 12.36 -8.30 13.08
N PHE A 199 11.69 -9.09 12.23
CA PHE A 199 11.27 -8.64 10.92
C PHE A 199 10.23 -7.50 10.99
N GLU A 200 9.29 -7.56 11.93
CA GLU A 200 8.33 -6.48 12.16
C GLU A 200 9.01 -5.14 12.49
N LYS A 201 10.10 -5.16 13.26
CA LYS A 201 10.88 -3.94 13.57
C LYS A 201 11.56 -3.38 12.31
N ILE A 202 12.07 -4.25 11.44
CA ILE A 202 12.63 -3.84 10.14
C ILE A 202 11.53 -3.18 9.31
N LEU A 203 10.36 -3.79 9.22
CA LEU A 203 9.23 -3.28 8.45
C LEU A 203 8.76 -1.90 8.92
N GLN A 204 8.67 -1.70 10.24
CA GLN A 204 8.30 -0.42 10.84
C GLN A 204 9.32 0.68 10.52
N GLU A 205 10.62 0.38 10.56
CA GLU A 205 11.64 1.37 10.25
C GLU A 205 11.67 1.73 8.75
N PHE A 206 11.45 0.75 7.87
CA PHE A 206 11.26 1.00 6.43
C PHE A 206 10.06 1.91 6.17
N SER A 207 8.91 1.64 6.82
CA SER A 207 7.71 2.46 6.70
C SER A 207 7.98 3.93 7.07
N ARG A 208 8.67 4.13 8.21
CA ARG A 208 9.08 5.47 8.66
C ARG A 208 10.00 6.16 7.66
N LEU A 209 11.03 5.47 7.17
CA LEU A 209 12.00 6.03 6.24
C LEU A 209 11.39 6.36 4.86
N PHE A 210 10.41 5.59 4.39
CA PHE A 210 9.68 5.90 3.16
C PHE A 210 8.81 7.15 3.27
N GLY A 211 8.20 7.37 4.43
CA GLY A 211 7.35 8.54 4.70
C GLY A 211 8.11 9.79 5.18
N GLU A 212 9.39 9.66 5.52
CA GLU A 212 10.16 10.74 6.13
C GLU A 212 10.50 11.87 5.14
N PHE A 213 10.33 13.10 5.59
CA PHE A 213 10.68 14.28 4.79
C PHE A 213 12.19 14.43 4.68
N ASN A 214 12.68 14.44 3.44
CA ASN A 214 14.08 14.71 3.11
C ASN A 214 14.18 15.85 2.10
N ILE A 215 14.83 16.95 2.49
CA ILE A 215 14.93 18.16 1.66
C ILE A 215 15.65 17.91 0.34
N ALA A 216 16.58 16.94 0.29
CA ALA A 216 17.32 16.61 -0.93
C ALA A 216 16.41 16.10 -2.07
N ASP A 217 15.25 15.54 -1.73
CA ASP A 217 14.27 15.04 -2.71
C ASP A 217 13.48 16.19 -3.38
N PHE A 218 13.50 17.39 -2.80
CA PHE A 218 12.80 18.57 -3.31
C PHE A 218 13.75 19.67 -3.78
N ILE A 219 14.89 19.83 -3.09
CA ILE A 219 15.89 20.86 -3.34
C ILE A 219 17.28 20.21 -3.20
N PRO A 220 17.81 19.58 -4.27
CA PRO A 220 19.00 18.73 -4.18
C PRO A 220 20.26 19.41 -3.62
N TRP A 221 20.46 20.70 -3.90
CA TRP A 221 21.62 21.45 -3.39
C TRP A 221 21.55 21.77 -1.89
N LEU A 222 20.39 21.60 -1.26
CA LEU A 222 20.22 21.66 0.20
C LEU A 222 20.34 20.29 0.86
N GLY A 223 20.73 19.26 0.11
CA GLY A 223 20.85 17.88 0.60
C GLY A 223 21.92 17.64 1.67
N TRP A 224 22.61 18.66 2.16
CA TRP A 224 23.48 18.59 3.35
C TRP A 224 22.68 18.74 4.66
N ILE A 225 21.50 19.36 4.62
CA ILE A 225 20.62 19.54 5.78
C ILE A 225 20.04 18.19 6.19
N HIS A 226 20.21 17.80 7.46
CA HIS A 226 19.73 16.53 8.05
C HIS A 226 20.25 15.23 7.40
N ALA A 227 21.18 15.30 6.45
CA ALA A 227 21.63 14.13 5.71
C ALA A 227 22.34 13.07 6.55
N LYS A 228 23.03 13.46 7.63
CA LYS A 228 23.86 12.51 8.41
C LYS A 228 23.01 11.48 9.14
N GLU A 229 21.99 11.90 9.88
CA GLU A 229 21.13 10.98 10.65
C GLU A 229 20.25 10.15 9.72
N PHE A 230 19.62 10.80 8.73
CA PHE A 230 18.80 10.12 7.73
C PHE A 230 19.60 9.04 6.98
N LYS A 231 20.81 9.36 6.51
CA LYS A 231 21.69 8.38 5.83
C LYS A 231 22.10 7.25 6.76
N LYS A 232 22.42 7.54 8.03
CA LYS A 232 22.78 6.51 9.02
C LYS A 232 21.63 5.53 9.24
N ARG A 233 20.39 6.03 9.41
CA ARG A 233 19.20 5.20 9.55
C ARG A 233 18.92 4.35 8.31
N LEU A 234 19.04 4.94 7.11
CA LEU A 234 18.92 4.20 5.84
C LEU A 234 19.91 3.03 5.73
N VAL A 235 21.19 3.27 6.01
CA VAL A 235 22.25 2.25 5.96
C VAL A 235 21.98 1.15 6.98
N ASN A 236 21.60 1.53 8.21
CA ASN A 236 21.29 0.57 9.25
C ASN A 236 20.06 -0.29 8.90
N ALA A 237 18.99 0.33 8.42
CA ALA A 237 17.78 -0.38 8.02
C ALA A 237 18.06 -1.39 6.90
N ARG A 238 18.78 -0.98 5.85
CA ARG A 238 19.19 -1.89 4.78
C ARG A 238 20.05 -3.05 5.31
N ARG A 239 21.02 -2.77 6.18
CA ARG A 239 21.89 -3.80 6.78
C ARG A 239 21.10 -4.82 7.59
N GLU A 240 20.15 -4.38 8.43
CA GLU A 240 19.31 -5.29 9.22
C GLU A 240 18.48 -6.21 8.31
N LEU A 241 17.92 -5.67 7.23
CA LEU A 241 17.23 -6.46 6.22
C LEU A 241 18.16 -7.47 5.53
N ASP A 242 19.34 -7.02 5.10
CA ASP A 242 20.32 -7.87 4.42
C ASP A 242 20.69 -9.06 5.30
N VAL A 243 21.04 -8.81 6.56
CA VAL A 243 21.40 -9.86 7.53
C VAL A 243 20.25 -10.84 7.74
N PHE A 244 19.03 -10.33 7.91
CA PHE A 244 17.86 -11.17 8.16
C PHE A 244 17.54 -12.06 6.96
N ILE A 245 17.39 -11.47 5.77
CA ILE A 245 16.99 -12.22 4.58
C ILE A 245 18.10 -13.11 4.05
N ASP A 246 19.37 -12.71 4.16
CA ASP A 246 20.47 -13.60 3.76
C ASP A 246 20.52 -14.86 4.62
N LYS A 247 20.30 -14.75 5.94
CA LYS A 247 20.18 -15.90 6.82
C LYS A 247 19.06 -16.84 6.36
N VAL A 248 17.87 -16.30 6.09
CA VAL A 248 16.72 -17.06 5.60
C VAL A 248 17.04 -17.75 4.28
N ILE A 249 17.60 -17.04 3.29
CA ILE A 249 17.97 -17.63 1.99
C ILE A 249 18.97 -18.78 2.18
N ASP A 250 19.98 -18.60 3.03
CA ASP A 250 21.02 -19.60 3.24
C ASP A 250 20.46 -20.87 3.92
N GLU A 251 19.49 -20.74 4.83
CA GLU A 251 18.77 -21.86 5.43
C GLU A 251 17.95 -22.65 4.40
N HIS A 252 17.24 -21.97 3.50
CA HIS A 252 16.46 -22.61 2.43
C HIS A 252 17.38 -23.35 1.44
N LEU A 253 18.53 -22.73 1.07
CA LEU A 253 19.54 -23.38 0.24
C LEU A 253 20.15 -24.62 0.90
N ALA A 254 20.43 -24.56 2.21
CA ALA A 254 20.94 -25.71 2.96
C ALA A 254 19.92 -26.86 3.03
N LYS A 255 18.63 -26.55 3.26
CA LYS A 255 17.53 -27.52 3.26
C LYS A 255 17.39 -28.21 1.89
N LYS A 256 17.40 -27.45 0.80
CA LYS A 256 17.35 -27.98 -0.58
C LYS A 256 18.50 -28.94 -0.88
N ASN A 257 19.72 -28.57 -0.50
CA ASN A 257 20.91 -29.42 -0.68
C ASN A 257 20.85 -30.73 0.12
N ASN A 258 20.22 -30.72 1.30
CA ASN A 258 20.02 -31.91 2.12
C ASN A 258 18.90 -32.82 1.58
N MET A 259 17.85 -32.25 0.97
CA MET A 259 16.76 -33.02 0.33
C MET A 259 17.20 -33.72 -0.96
N ASN A 260 18.05 -33.10 -1.79
CA ASN A 260 18.63 -33.78 -2.96
C ASN A 260 19.48 -35.03 -2.61
N ARG A 261 19.71 -35.31 -1.32
CA ARG A 261 20.44 -36.49 -0.81
C ARG A 261 19.53 -37.58 -0.19
N LYS A 262 18.21 -37.36 -0.05
CA LYS A 262 17.25 -38.35 0.49
C LYS A 262 15.99 -38.38 -0.39
N ASP A 263 15.62 -39.57 -0.84
CA ASP A 263 14.51 -39.96 -1.75
C ASP A 263 13.35 -38.96 -2.06
N GLU A 264 12.93 -38.97 -3.33
CA GLU A 264 11.97 -38.07 -4.02
C GLU A 264 10.49 -38.08 -3.53
N ASN A 265 10.16 -38.55 -2.32
CA ASN A 265 8.76 -38.81 -1.92
C ASN A 265 8.16 -37.86 -0.86
N GLU A 266 8.86 -36.84 -0.38
CA GLU A 266 8.23 -35.75 0.38
C GLU A 266 8.18 -34.48 -0.46
N ALA A 267 7.01 -34.18 -1.01
CA ALA A 267 6.70 -32.84 -1.51
C ALA A 267 6.77 -31.86 -0.34
N ALA A 268 7.96 -31.36 -0.03
CA ALA A 268 8.14 -30.31 0.95
C ALA A 268 7.29 -29.11 0.51
N ALA A 269 6.50 -28.56 1.44
CA ALA A 269 5.81 -27.29 1.26
C ALA A 269 6.84 -26.26 0.77
N THR A 270 6.65 -25.73 -0.44
CA THR A 270 7.57 -24.78 -1.10
C THR A 270 7.06 -23.37 -0.88
N ASP A 271 7.74 -22.63 -0.02
CA ASP A 271 7.37 -21.25 0.27
C ASP A 271 7.80 -20.26 -0.84
N MET A 272 7.76 -18.96 -0.54
CA MET A 272 8.05 -17.92 -1.53
C MET A 272 9.55 -17.84 -1.79
N VAL A 273 10.36 -18.03 -0.75
CA VAL A 273 11.81 -17.99 -0.86
C VAL A 273 12.30 -19.15 -1.72
N ASP A 274 11.78 -20.36 -1.49
CA ASP A 274 12.08 -21.53 -2.32
C ASP A 274 11.80 -21.29 -3.81
N GLN A 275 10.64 -20.68 -4.11
CA GLN A 275 10.27 -20.36 -5.49
C GLN A 275 11.14 -19.27 -6.11
N LEU A 276 11.54 -18.25 -5.35
CA LEU A 276 12.43 -17.20 -5.84
C LEU A 276 13.85 -17.73 -6.06
N ILE A 277 14.34 -18.61 -5.18
CA ILE A 277 15.62 -19.30 -5.34
C ILE A 277 15.61 -20.18 -6.58
N SER A 278 14.53 -20.91 -6.87
CA SER A 278 14.49 -21.78 -8.06
C SER A 278 14.71 -20.99 -9.36
N PHE A 279 14.27 -19.73 -9.44
CA PHE A 279 14.56 -18.86 -10.58
C PHE A 279 16.02 -18.40 -10.66
N LEU A 280 16.74 -18.30 -9.53
CA LEU A 280 18.19 -18.07 -9.56
C LEU A 280 18.89 -19.23 -10.27
N ASP A 281 18.48 -20.46 -9.95
CA ASP A 281 19.08 -21.68 -10.49
C ASP A 281 18.69 -21.95 -11.95
N GLU A 282 17.42 -21.71 -12.32
CA GLU A 282 16.95 -21.83 -13.71
C GLU A 282 17.63 -20.82 -14.66
N GLY A 283 18.04 -19.66 -14.16
CA GLY A 283 18.85 -18.69 -14.92
C GLY A 283 20.31 -19.11 -15.14
N ALA A 284 20.78 -20.16 -14.46
CA ALA A 284 22.14 -20.73 -14.58
C ALA A 284 22.22 -21.88 -15.59
N HIS A 285 21.09 -22.54 -15.92
CA HIS A 285 21.01 -23.63 -16.90
C HIS A 285 20.15 -23.20 -18.11
N GLU A 286 20.72 -23.28 -19.30
CA GLU A 286 20.21 -22.79 -20.60
C GLU A 286 18.68 -22.75 -20.82
N ASN A 287 18.21 -21.57 -21.26
CA ASN A 287 16.83 -21.24 -21.61
C ASN A 287 16.20 -22.19 -22.67
N LYS A 288 15.22 -23.01 -22.26
CA LYS A 288 14.13 -23.50 -23.14
C LYS A 288 12.81 -22.75 -22.87
N PHE A 289 12.85 -21.43 -22.98
CA PHE A 289 11.68 -20.61 -23.30
C PHE A 289 12.17 -19.45 -24.17
N THR A 290 12.17 -19.69 -25.47
CA THR A 290 12.36 -18.64 -26.48
C THR A 290 11.13 -17.73 -26.47
N ASP A 291 11.17 -16.72 -25.62
CA ASP A 291 10.53 -15.45 -25.91
C ASP A 291 11.62 -14.38 -25.73
N SER A 292 11.94 -13.68 -26.81
CA SER A 292 13.17 -12.89 -27.03
C SER A 292 13.27 -11.59 -26.19
N LEU A 293 12.69 -11.55 -24.98
CA LEU A 293 12.51 -10.32 -24.18
C LEU A 293 12.81 -10.44 -22.67
N SER A 294 13.33 -11.56 -22.16
CA SER A 294 13.52 -11.74 -20.70
C SER A 294 14.81 -12.46 -20.29
N THR A 295 15.96 -11.83 -20.55
CA THR A 295 17.28 -12.23 -19.99
C THR A 295 17.62 -11.46 -18.71
N VAL A 296 16.65 -11.06 -17.88
CA VAL A 296 17.01 -10.55 -16.55
C VAL A 296 17.32 -11.73 -15.65
N LYS A 297 18.61 -11.89 -15.33
CA LYS A 297 19.05 -12.77 -14.25
C LYS A 297 18.68 -12.13 -12.92
N LEU A 298 17.90 -12.84 -12.12
CA LEU A 298 17.62 -12.43 -10.74
C LEU A 298 18.91 -12.48 -9.92
N THR A 299 19.04 -11.53 -9.00
CA THR A 299 20.11 -11.49 -7.99
C THR A 299 19.53 -11.71 -6.60
N ARG A 300 20.38 -11.92 -5.60
CA ARG A 300 19.95 -11.95 -4.19
C ARG A 300 19.26 -10.63 -3.80
N ASP A 301 19.75 -9.50 -4.29
CA ASP A 301 19.12 -8.19 -4.05
C ASP A 301 17.69 -8.13 -4.61
N ASN A 302 17.43 -8.74 -5.77
CA ASN A 302 16.06 -8.86 -6.28
C ASN A 302 15.17 -9.68 -5.35
N ILE A 303 15.66 -10.78 -4.79
CA ILE A 303 14.90 -11.61 -3.84
C ILE A 303 14.58 -10.80 -2.57
N LYS A 304 15.60 -10.15 -1.99
CA LYS A 304 15.44 -9.30 -0.80
C LYS A 304 14.40 -8.22 -1.01
N ALA A 305 14.48 -7.53 -2.15
CA ALA A 305 13.56 -6.44 -2.48
C ALA A 305 12.14 -6.96 -2.73
N LEU A 306 11.97 -8.11 -3.41
CA LEU A 306 10.67 -8.74 -3.61
C LEU A 306 10.02 -9.24 -2.32
N ILE A 307 10.80 -9.80 -1.39
CA ILE A 307 10.27 -10.19 -0.08
C ILE A 307 9.77 -8.95 0.66
N MET A 308 10.52 -7.85 0.63
CA MET A 308 10.06 -6.60 1.23
C MET A 308 8.79 -6.05 0.59
N ASP A 309 8.66 -6.10 -0.74
CA ASP A 309 7.43 -5.70 -1.43
C ASP A 309 6.20 -6.49 -0.95
N VAL A 310 6.35 -7.81 -0.80
CA VAL A 310 5.24 -8.69 -0.38
C VAL A 310 4.89 -8.46 1.08
N MET A 311 5.89 -8.39 1.97
CA MET A 311 5.66 -8.18 3.40
C MET A 311 5.04 -6.80 3.66
N PHE A 312 5.60 -5.74 3.07
CA PHE A 312 5.05 -4.39 3.22
C PHE A 312 3.65 -4.26 2.62
N GLY A 313 3.47 -4.78 1.40
CA GLY A 313 2.20 -4.71 0.71
C GLY A 313 1.09 -5.54 1.36
N GLY A 314 1.42 -6.69 1.95
CA GLY A 314 0.44 -7.65 2.48
C GLY A 314 0.04 -7.44 3.95
N THR A 315 0.90 -6.81 4.76
CA THR A 315 0.67 -6.66 6.21
C THR A 315 -0.21 -5.43 6.51
N GLU A 316 0.34 -4.23 6.41
CA GLU A 316 -0.31 -3.01 6.91
C GLU A 316 -1.61 -2.66 6.15
N THR A 317 -1.67 -2.97 4.85
CA THR A 317 -2.83 -2.66 4.01
C THR A 317 -4.06 -3.49 4.40
N VAL A 318 -3.88 -4.79 4.65
CA VAL A 318 -4.96 -5.71 5.04
C VAL A 318 -5.36 -5.44 6.49
N ALA A 319 -4.39 -5.20 7.39
CA ALA A 319 -4.66 -4.85 8.78
C ALA A 319 -5.54 -3.58 8.88
N THR A 320 -5.16 -2.54 8.14
CA THR A 320 -5.90 -1.28 8.03
C THR A 320 -7.33 -1.52 7.54
N ALA A 321 -7.51 -2.36 6.51
CA ALA A 321 -8.83 -2.66 5.98
C ALA A 321 -9.71 -3.45 6.98
N ILE A 322 -9.14 -4.40 7.73
CA ILE A 322 -9.86 -5.15 8.78
C ILE A 322 -10.30 -4.19 9.89
N GLU A 323 -9.39 -3.32 10.35
CA GLU A 323 -9.70 -2.35 11.40
C GLU A 323 -10.80 -1.38 10.97
N TRP A 324 -10.74 -0.84 9.76
CA TRP A 324 -11.78 0.05 9.24
C TRP A 324 -13.12 -0.68 9.05
N ALA A 325 -13.11 -1.94 8.60
CA ALA A 325 -14.32 -2.73 8.46
C ALA A 325 -15.02 -2.93 9.81
N MET A 326 -14.26 -3.34 10.83
CA MET A 326 -14.78 -3.49 12.18
C MET A 326 -15.27 -2.15 12.75
N THR A 327 -14.52 -1.07 12.52
CA THR A 327 -14.90 0.28 12.97
C THR A 327 -16.22 0.73 12.37
N GLU A 328 -16.39 0.60 11.05
CA GLU A 328 -17.63 1.00 10.38
C GLU A 328 -18.82 0.14 10.80
N LEU A 329 -18.61 -1.18 10.97
CA LEU A 329 -19.66 -2.06 11.47
C LEU A 329 -20.09 -1.70 12.90
N MET A 330 -19.15 -1.40 13.79
CA MET A 330 -19.46 -0.98 15.17
C MET A 330 -20.07 0.43 15.24
N LYS A 331 -19.68 1.33 14.33
CA LYS A 331 -20.30 2.66 14.17
C LYS A 331 -21.74 2.55 13.66
N ASN A 332 -22.04 1.53 12.85
CA ASN A 332 -23.32 1.31 12.19
C ASN A 332 -23.97 -0.03 12.62
N PRO A 333 -24.52 -0.15 13.85
CA PRO A 333 -25.08 -1.41 14.37
C PRO A 333 -26.14 -2.07 13.48
N LYS A 334 -26.90 -1.26 12.72
CA LYS A 334 -27.89 -1.77 11.75
C LYS A 334 -27.24 -2.57 10.62
N GLU A 335 -26.08 -2.14 10.16
CA GLU A 335 -25.32 -2.80 9.10
C GLU A 335 -24.61 -4.05 9.62
N LEU A 336 -24.02 -3.97 10.83
CA LEU A 336 -23.48 -5.14 11.53
C LEU A 336 -24.51 -6.23 11.74
N LYS A 337 -25.74 -5.87 12.16
CA LYS A 337 -26.82 -6.84 12.34
C LYS A 337 -27.15 -7.58 11.04
N LYS A 338 -27.22 -6.89 9.90
CA LYS A 338 -27.48 -7.53 8.60
C LYS A 338 -26.38 -8.51 8.20
N VAL A 339 -25.11 -8.15 8.42
CA VAL A 339 -23.97 -9.06 8.19
C VAL A 339 -24.09 -10.30 9.09
N GLN A 340 -24.41 -10.11 10.36
CA GLN A 340 -24.61 -11.22 11.31
C GLN A 340 -25.81 -12.11 10.96
N GLU A 341 -26.91 -11.51 10.48
CA GLU A 341 -28.10 -12.24 9.98
C GLU A 341 -27.74 -13.08 8.75
N GLU A 342 -26.99 -12.52 7.78
CA GLU A 342 -26.49 -13.27 6.62
C GLU A 342 -25.61 -14.45 7.04
N LEU A 343 -24.62 -14.21 7.93
CA LEU A 343 -23.75 -15.26 8.46
C LEU A 343 -24.54 -16.35 9.19
N SER A 344 -25.55 -15.98 9.99
CA SER A 344 -26.43 -16.96 10.64
C SER A 344 -27.25 -17.79 9.66
N ASN A 345 -27.68 -17.21 8.54
CA ASN A 345 -28.49 -17.90 7.54
C ASN A 345 -27.65 -18.84 6.65
N VAL A 346 -26.46 -18.41 6.26
CA VAL A 346 -25.56 -19.18 5.37
C VAL A 346 -24.77 -20.23 6.14
N VAL A 347 -24.17 -19.84 7.26
CA VAL A 347 -23.21 -20.67 8.02
C VAL A 347 -23.91 -21.44 9.14
N GLY A 348 -24.90 -20.82 9.80
CA GLY A 348 -25.51 -21.32 11.02
C GLY A 348 -24.67 -21.01 12.27
N LEU A 349 -25.25 -21.24 13.45
CA LEU A 349 -24.60 -20.92 14.75
C LEU A 349 -23.84 -22.10 15.38
N TYR A 350 -23.75 -23.23 14.68
CA TYR A 350 -23.17 -24.49 15.18
C TYR A 350 -21.85 -24.86 14.49
N ARG A 351 -21.31 -23.97 13.64
CA ARG A 351 -20.00 -24.10 13.04
C ARG A 351 -19.41 -22.73 12.71
N ARG A 352 -18.11 -22.70 12.44
CA ARG A 352 -17.37 -21.55 11.93
C ARG A 352 -17.48 -21.44 10.42
N VAL A 353 -17.12 -20.27 9.92
CA VAL A 353 -17.06 -19.96 8.48
C VAL A 353 -16.05 -20.89 7.82
N GLN A 354 -16.36 -21.37 6.61
CA GLN A 354 -15.47 -22.15 5.76
C GLN A 354 -15.34 -21.48 4.38
N ASP A 355 -14.33 -21.84 3.59
CA ASP A 355 -14.07 -21.19 2.29
C ASP A 355 -15.28 -21.22 1.35
N PHE A 356 -16.02 -22.33 1.33
CA PHE A 356 -17.19 -22.49 0.45
C PHE A 356 -18.38 -21.61 0.86
N ASP A 357 -18.42 -21.12 2.10
CA ASP A 357 -19.46 -20.19 2.55
C ASP A 357 -19.27 -18.80 1.96
N LEU A 358 -18.02 -18.38 1.77
CA LEU A 358 -17.66 -17.03 1.33
C LEU A 358 -18.35 -16.67 0.02
N GLU A 359 -18.56 -17.62 -0.89
CA GLU A 359 -19.29 -17.39 -2.14
C GLU A 359 -20.67 -16.77 -1.91
N ASN A 360 -21.37 -17.21 -0.85
CA ASN A 360 -22.74 -16.83 -0.54
C ASN A 360 -22.87 -15.63 0.43
N LEU A 361 -21.76 -15.13 1.00
CA LEU A 361 -21.75 -13.96 1.90
C LEU A 361 -21.76 -12.63 1.13
N THR A 362 -22.87 -12.36 0.42
CA THR A 362 -23.00 -11.23 -0.50
C THR A 362 -22.99 -9.88 0.22
N TYR A 363 -23.72 -9.76 1.33
CA TYR A 363 -23.81 -8.53 2.12
C TYR A 363 -22.50 -8.22 2.83
N LEU A 364 -21.78 -9.23 3.32
CA LEU A 364 -20.41 -9.08 3.81
C LEU A 364 -19.51 -8.49 2.72
N LYS A 365 -19.51 -9.06 1.50
CA LYS A 365 -18.70 -8.51 0.39
C LYS A 365 -19.07 -7.06 0.06
N CYS A 366 -20.36 -6.72 0.08
CA CYS A 366 -20.82 -5.34 -0.09
C CYS A 366 -20.30 -4.41 1.01
N THR A 367 -20.30 -4.89 2.25
CA THR A 367 -19.77 -4.18 3.42
C THR A 367 -18.28 -3.91 3.24
N LEU A 368 -17.49 -4.92 2.86
CA LEU A 368 -16.05 -4.77 2.64
C LEU A 368 -15.73 -3.85 1.46
N LYS A 369 -16.53 -3.88 0.39
CA LYS A 369 -16.41 -2.93 -0.72
C LYS A 369 -16.67 -1.49 -0.27
N GLU A 370 -17.70 -1.27 0.54
CA GLU A 370 -17.99 0.05 1.09
C GLU A 370 -16.91 0.54 2.06
N THR A 371 -16.35 -0.36 2.87
CA THR A 371 -15.17 -0.07 3.69
C THR A 371 -14.00 0.40 2.82
N LEU A 372 -13.66 -0.33 1.76
CA LEU A 372 -12.54 0.03 0.88
C LEU A 372 -12.79 1.30 0.07
N ARG A 373 -14.06 1.64 -0.22
CA ARG A 373 -14.43 2.90 -0.90
C ARG A 373 -14.19 4.09 0.01
N LEU A 374 -14.63 3.99 1.26
CA LEU A 374 -14.47 5.07 2.24
C LEU A 374 -13.05 5.12 2.81
N HIS A 375 -12.44 3.98 3.06
CA HIS A 375 -11.16 3.87 3.73
C HIS A 375 -10.18 3.04 2.90
N PRO A 376 -9.82 3.51 1.69
CA PRO A 376 -8.79 2.83 0.91
C PRO A 376 -7.49 2.84 1.70
N PRO A 377 -6.88 1.67 2.01
CA PRO A 377 -5.68 1.62 2.83
C PRO A 377 -4.53 2.46 2.26
N ILE A 378 -4.45 2.56 0.92
CA ILE A 378 -3.55 3.46 0.21
C ILE A 378 -4.42 4.55 -0.48
N PRO A 379 -4.63 5.72 0.15
CA PRO A 379 -5.57 6.72 -0.35
C PRO A 379 -5.05 7.51 -1.56
N VAL A 380 -3.73 7.49 -1.79
CA VAL A 380 -3.06 8.16 -2.91
C VAL A 380 -2.14 7.18 -3.66
N LEU A 381 -2.38 7.02 -4.97
CA LEU A 381 -1.58 6.14 -5.83
C LEU A 381 -0.49 6.97 -6.52
N LEU A 382 0.77 6.57 -6.36
CA LEU A 382 1.92 7.32 -6.86
C LEU A 382 2.42 6.78 -8.21
N HIS A 383 2.53 7.67 -9.19
CA HIS A 383 2.95 7.39 -10.55
C HIS A 383 3.99 8.42 -10.99
N GLU A 384 4.69 8.15 -12.09
CA GLU A 384 5.58 9.10 -12.74
C GLU A 384 5.42 8.96 -14.26
N THR A 385 5.52 10.08 -14.98
CA THR A 385 5.51 10.10 -16.44
C THR A 385 6.84 9.61 -17.02
N ALA A 386 6.80 8.60 -17.88
CA ALA A 386 7.94 8.05 -18.62
C ALA A 386 8.37 8.90 -19.82
N LYS A 387 7.47 9.74 -20.33
CA LYS A 387 7.69 10.70 -21.42
C LYS A 387 6.69 11.85 -21.30
N ASP A 388 6.88 12.91 -22.09
CA ASP A 388 5.93 14.01 -22.19
C ASP A 388 4.54 13.50 -22.61
N ALA A 389 3.50 14.03 -21.97
CA ALA A 389 2.12 13.64 -22.17
C ALA A 389 1.18 14.85 -22.17
N VAL A 390 -0.05 14.64 -22.62
CA VAL A 390 -1.14 15.60 -22.47
C VAL A 390 -2.23 14.92 -21.65
N LEU A 391 -2.73 15.59 -20.61
CA LEU A 391 -3.81 15.12 -19.76
C LEU A 391 -4.88 16.21 -19.66
N ALA A 392 -6.11 15.90 -20.10
CA ALA A 392 -7.21 16.87 -20.18
C ALA A 392 -6.83 18.20 -20.87
N GLY A 393 -6.03 18.12 -21.94
CA GLY A 393 -5.57 19.29 -22.71
C GLY A 393 -4.37 20.04 -22.11
N TYR A 394 -3.90 19.67 -20.93
CA TYR A 394 -2.72 20.27 -20.28
C TYR A 394 -1.45 19.44 -20.53
N SER A 395 -0.30 20.09 -20.67
CA SER A 395 0.97 19.38 -20.82
C SER A 395 1.47 18.86 -19.49
N ILE A 396 1.84 17.58 -19.47
CA ILE A 396 2.50 16.89 -18.35
C ILE A 396 3.87 16.38 -18.83
N PRO A 397 4.95 17.15 -18.61
CA PRO A 397 6.30 16.76 -18.99
C PRO A 397 6.79 15.47 -18.32
N VAL A 398 7.80 14.84 -18.93
CA VAL A 398 8.50 13.65 -18.42
C VAL A 398 9.04 13.86 -17.00
N ARG A 399 9.09 12.77 -16.21
CA ARG A 399 9.50 12.73 -14.79
C ARG A 399 8.64 13.55 -13.82
N TRP A 400 7.46 14.01 -14.24
CA TRP A 400 6.50 14.58 -13.30
C TRP A 400 5.84 13.49 -12.46
N ARG A 401 5.71 13.76 -11.16
CA ARG A 401 4.98 12.88 -10.24
C ARG A 401 3.49 13.01 -10.51
N VAL A 402 2.80 11.89 -10.64
CA VAL A 402 1.34 11.84 -10.78
C VAL A 402 0.76 11.18 -9.55
N VAL A 403 -0.14 11.87 -8.86
CA VAL A 403 -0.79 11.40 -7.64
C VAL A 403 -2.26 11.22 -7.91
N ILE A 404 -2.74 9.99 -7.84
CA ILE A 404 -4.17 9.69 -8.04
C ILE A 404 -4.81 9.56 -6.67
N ASN A 405 -5.72 10.47 -6.33
CA ASN A 405 -6.38 10.51 -5.05
C ASN A 405 -7.61 9.58 -5.04
N ALA A 406 -7.37 8.30 -4.78
CA ALA A 406 -8.41 7.28 -4.69
C ALA A 406 -9.44 7.61 -3.60
N TRP A 407 -9.02 8.26 -2.50
CA TRP A 407 -9.93 8.70 -1.44
C TRP A 407 -10.93 9.76 -1.93
N ALA A 408 -10.47 10.72 -2.74
CA ALA A 408 -11.34 11.74 -3.35
C ALA A 408 -12.30 11.13 -4.37
N ILE A 409 -11.79 10.24 -5.25
CA ILE A 409 -12.59 9.53 -6.25
C ILE A 409 -13.70 8.69 -5.58
N GLY A 410 -13.35 7.98 -4.51
CA GLY A 410 -14.31 7.22 -3.72
C GLY A 410 -15.39 8.08 -3.06
N ARG A 411 -15.23 9.40 -3.01
CA ARG A 411 -16.17 10.37 -2.41
C ARG A 411 -16.69 11.43 -3.38
N ASP A 412 -16.54 11.20 -4.68
CA ASP A 412 -17.04 12.12 -5.69
C ASP A 412 -18.57 12.19 -5.63
N GLU A 413 -19.10 13.38 -5.31
CA GLU A 413 -20.54 13.66 -5.17
C GLU A 413 -21.28 13.51 -6.51
N MET A 414 -20.59 13.57 -7.65
CA MET A 414 -21.19 13.32 -8.97
C MET A 414 -21.42 11.84 -9.26
N VAL A 415 -20.78 10.96 -8.50
CA VAL A 415 -20.75 9.51 -8.74
C VAL A 415 -21.44 8.74 -7.63
N TRP A 416 -21.19 9.14 -6.38
CA TRP A 416 -21.61 8.41 -5.19
C TRP A 416 -22.68 9.19 -4.45
N ASP A 417 -23.90 8.66 -4.44
CA ASP A 417 -24.98 9.17 -3.60
C ASP A 417 -24.64 9.08 -2.11
N GLU A 418 -24.81 10.19 -1.39
CA GLU A 418 -24.36 10.40 -0.01
C GLU A 418 -22.94 9.83 0.21
N PRO A 419 -21.89 10.45 -0.38
CA PRO A 419 -20.57 9.83 -0.54
C PRO A 419 -19.86 9.56 0.78
N ASN A 420 -20.20 10.29 1.85
CA ASN A 420 -19.60 10.12 3.16
C ASN A 420 -20.35 9.11 4.05
N ALA A 421 -21.52 8.62 3.64
CA ALA A 421 -22.30 7.67 4.42
C ALA A 421 -21.84 6.23 4.14
N PHE A 422 -21.67 5.44 5.20
CA PHE A 422 -21.41 3.99 5.10
C PHE A 422 -22.70 3.27 4.71
N LYS A 423 -22.83 2.93 3.41
CA LYS A 423 -24.03 2.28 2.85
C LYS A 423 -23.65 1.06 2.01
N PRO A 424 -23.39 -0.11 2.63
CA PRO A 424 -23.08 -1.36 1.92
C PRO A 424 -24.08 -1.71 0.81
N SER A 425 -25.36 -1.42 1.02
CA SER A 425 -26.44 -1.69 0.06
C SER A 425 -26.24 -1.08 -1.33
N ARG A 426 -25.37 -0.07 -1.49
CA ARG A 426 -25.04 0.48 -2.82
C ARG A 426 -24.37 -0.56 -3.74
N PHE A 427 -23.69 -1.54 -3.16
CA PHE A 427 -23.04 -2.63 -3.91
C PHE A 427 -23.94 -3.84 -4.19
N LEU A 428 -25.18 -3.85 -3.68
CA LEU A 428 -26.17 -4.88 -4.02
C LEU A 428 -26.85 -4.63 -5.37
N LYS A 429 -26.78 -3.40 -5.88
CA LYS A 429 -27.44 -3.01 -7.14
C LYS A 429 -26.82 -3.77 -8.31
N GLN A 430 -27.64 -4.18 -9.27
CA GLN A 430 -27.15 -4.75 -10.52
C GLN A 430 -26.22 -3.75 -11.22
N GLY A 431 -25.05 -4.20 -11.67
CA GLY A 431 -24.04 -3.33 -12.29
C GLY A 431 -23.32 -2.40 -11.31
N ALA A 432 -23.37 -2.68 -10.01
CA ALA A 432 -22.56 -1.95 -9.03
C ALA A 432 -21.06 -2.02 -9.37
N LYS A 433 -20.37 -0.92 -9.08
CA LYS A 433 -18.94 -0.75 -9.35
C LYS A 433 -18.11 -1.85 -8.67
N ASP A 434 -17.10 -2.35 -9.37
CA ASP A 434 -16.22 -3.42 -8.89
C ASP A 434 -14.74 -3.01 -8.95
N PHE A 435 -13.96 -3.43 -7.95
CA PHE A 435 -12.54 -3.06 -7.84
C PHE A 435 -11.64 -3.85 -8.80
N LYS A 436 -12.22 -4.62 -9.74
CA LYS A 436 -11.50 -5.44 -10.73
C LYS A 436 -10.83 -4.63 -11.84
N GLY A 437 -10.82 -3.31 -11.73
CA GLY A 437 -9.97 -2.41 -12.52
C GLY A 437 -10.67 -1.70 -13.69
N ASN A 438 -11.92 -2.02 -14.00
CA ASN A 438 -12.66 -1.36 -15.09
C ASN A 438 -13.52 -0.17 -14.61
N ASP A 439 -13.87 -0.13 -13.33
CA ASP A 439 -14.63 0.96 -12.71
C ASP A 439 -13.69 1.94 -12.02
N PHE A 440 -13.37 3.05 -12.69
CA PHE A 440 -12.45 4.07 -12.19
C PHE A 440 -13.03 4.90 -11.04
N GLU A 441 -14.32 4.75 -10.80
CA GLU A 441 -15.03 5.25 -9.63
C GLU A 441 -14.64 4.51 -8.35
N PHE A 442 -14.11 3.29 -8.47
CA PHE A 442 -13.78 2.42 -7.34
C PHE A 442 -12.45 1.67 -7.56
N ILE A 443 -11.34 2.32 -7.16
CA ILE A 443 -9.97 1.83 -7.41
C ILE A 443 -9.13 1.59 -6.14
N PRO A 444 -9.63 0.88 -5.11
CA PRO A 444 -8.89 0.65 -3.86
C PRO A 444 -7.62 -0.19 -4.06
N PHE A 445 -7.52 -0.92 -5.18
CA PHE A 445 -6.36 -1.70 -5.58
C PHE A 445 -5.61 -1.09 -6.79
N GLY A 446 -5.91 0.17 -7.12
CA GLY A 446 -5.48 0.81 -8.35
C GLY A 446 -6.11 0.19 -9.61
N SER A 447 -5.54 0.51 -10.78
CA SER A 447 -5.96 -0.04 -12.07
C SER A 447 -4.78 -0.08 -13.05
N GLY A 448 -5.00 -0.64 -14.24
CA GLY A 448 -4.02 -0.71 -15.31
C GLY A 448 -2.81 -1.59 -14.98
N ARG A 449 -1.66 -1.22 -15.53
CA ARG A 449 -0.41 -1.99 -15.38
C ARG A 449 0.03 -2.10 -13.93
N ARG A 450 -0.21 -1.06 -13.12
CA ARG A 450 0.21 -1.00 -11.71
C ARG A 450 -0.88 -1.45 -10.73
N SER A 451 -1.94 -2.11 -11.21
CA SER A 451 -2.96 -2.73 -10.35
C SER A 451 -2.32 -3.71 -9.35
N CYS A 452 -2.88 -3.80 -8.15
CA CYS A 452 -2.33 -4.62 -7.06
C CYS A 452 -2.20 -6.10 -7.48
N PRO A 453 -0.99 -6.69 -7.45
CA PRO A 453 -0.81 -8.10 -7.78
C PRO A 453 -1.33 -9.04 -6.68
N GLY A 454 -1.39 -8.56 -5.43
CA GLY A 454 -1.88 -9.31 -4.27
C GLY A 454 -3.38 -9.17 -3.98
N MET A 455 -4.16 -8.56 -4.89
CA MET A 455 -5.58 -8.24 -4.68
C MET A 455 -6.40 -9.44 -4.20
N GLN A 456 -6.22 -10.61 -4.82
CA GLN A 456 -7.03 -11.79 -4.48
C GLN A 456 -6.73 -12.32 -3.08
N LEU A 457 -5.44 -12.42 -2.73
CA LEU A 457 -5.01 -12.91 -1.42
C LEU A 457 -5.39 -11.92 -0.32
N GLY A 458 -5.13 -10.62 -0.53
CA GLY A 458 -5.46 -9.57 0.44
C GLY A 458 -6.96 -9.45 0.69
N PHE A 459 -7.78 -9.52 -0.37
CA PHE A 459 -9.24 -9.48 -0.20
C PHE A 459 -9.77 -10.75 0.48
N TYR A 460 -9.22 -11.93 0.18
CA TYR A 460 -9.57 -13.16 0.89
C TYR A 460 -9.21 -13.09 2.38
N ALA A 461 -8.02 -12.61 2.73
CA ALA A 461 -7.62 -12.42 4.11
C ALA A 461 -8.53 -11.43 4.85
N LEU A 462 -8.88 -10.31 4.21
CA LEU A 462 -9.86 -9.35 4.73
C LEU A 462 -11.23 -10.00 4.94
N GLU A 463 -11.74 -10.69 3.93
CA GLU A 463 -13.06 -11.30 3.91
C GLU A 463 -13.20 -12.37 5.00
N MET A 464 -12.26 -13.33 5.04
CA MET A 464 -12.26 -14.40 6.03
C MET A 464 -12.09 -13.86 7.46
N SER A 465 -11.20 -12.87 7.65
CA SER A 465 -10.97 -12.28 8.98
C SER A 465 -12.23 -11.59 9.51
N VAL A 466 -12.86 -10.71 8.71
CA VAL A 466 -14.06 -10.00 9.14
C VAL A 466 -15.24 -10.95 9.30
N ALA A 467 -15.38 -11.95 8.42
CA ALA A 467 -16.41 -12.98 8.55
C ALA A 467 -16.29 -13.70 9.91
N GLU A 468 -15.11 -14.18 10.26
CA GLU A 468 -14.86 -14.91 11.51
C GLU A 468 -15.02 -14.02 12.74
N LEU A 469 -14.49 -12.79 12.71
CA LEU A 469 -14.63 -11.84 13.83
C LEU A 469 -16.10 -11.52 14.12
N VAL A 470 -16.93 -11.32 13.08
CA VAL A 470 -18.34 -10.93 13.23
C VAL A 470 -19.26 -12.15 13.45
N HIS A 471 -18.87 -13.33 12.95
CA HIS A 471 -19.62 -14.57 13.13
C HIS A 471 -19.42 -15.17 14.52
N CYS A 472 -18.16 -15.27 14.95
CA CYS A 472 -17.78 -15.91 16.22
C CYS A 472 -18.12 -15.06 17.44
N PHE A 473 -18.16 -13.73 17.29
CA PHE A 473 -18.27 -12.81 18.42
C PHE A 473 -19.31 -11.71 18.19
N THR A 474 -19.94 -11.30 19.28
CA THR A 474 -20.60 -10.00 19.40
C THR A 474 -19.60 -9.03 20.01
N TRP A 475 -19.53 -7.81 19.48
CA TRP A 475 -18.56 -6.80 19.89
C TRP A 475 -19.24 -5.60 20.53
N GLU A 476 -18.74 -5.17 21.67
CA GLU A 476 -19.15 -3.95 22.36
C GLU A 476 -18.00 -2.96 22.41
N LEU A 477 -18.30 -1.67 22.33
CA LEU A 477 -17.26 -0.63 22.46
C LEU A 477 -16.78 -0.55 23.91
N HIS A 478 -15.47 -0.32 24.07
CA HIS A 478 -14.87 -0.21 25.40
C HIS A 478 -15.43 1.00 26.17
N GLU A 479 -15.48 0.90 27.51
CA GLU A 479 -15.92 1.95 28.44
C GLU A 479 -17.36 2.47 28.21
N GLY A 480 -18.23 1.69 27.55
CA GLY A 480 -19.61 2.11 27.30
C GLY A 480 -19.74 3.24 26.27
N MET A 481 -18.68 3.48 25.48
CA MET A 481 -18.67 4.43 24.38
C MET A 481 -19.82 4.17 23.40
N LYS A 482 -20.50 5.22 22.95
CA LYS A 482 -21.57 5.10 21.95
C LYS A 482 -20.99 5.03 20.55
N SER A 483 -21.71 4.38 19.63
CA SER A 483 -21.27 4.24 18.24
C SER A 483 -20.98 5.56 17.53
N GLY A 484 -21.70 6.64 17.88
CA GLY A 484 -21.49 7.98 17.34
C GLY A 484 -20.20 8.68 17.80
N GLU A 485 -19.60 8.22 18.89
CA GLU A 485 -18.42 8.83 19.52
C GLU A 485 -17.09 8.25 18.99
N LEU A 486 -17.16 7.20 18.15
CA LEU A 486 -15.99 6.62 17.51
C LEU A 486 -15.24 7.65 16.66
N ASP A 487 -13.96 7.85 16.99
CA ASP A 487 -13.03 8.63 16.17
C ASP A 487 -12.93 8.01 14.77
N MET A 488 -13.03 8.85 13.73
CA MET A 488 -12.96 8.43 12.32
C MET A 488 -11.78 9.10 11.59
N SER A 489 -10.77 9.54 12.34
CA SER A 489 -9.56 10.12 11.79
C SER A 489 -8.56 9.02 11.43
N ASP A 490 -7.73 9.32 10.43
CA ASP A 490 -6.65 8.46 9.95
C ASP A 490 -5.30 9.11 10.22
N SER A 491 -4.27 8.28 10.32
CA SER A 491 -2.88 8.73 10.35
C SER A 491 -2.40 9.01 8.93
N PHE A 492 -1.62 10.08 8.77
CA PHE A 492 -0.97 10.40 7.50
C PHE A 492 0.26 9.52 7.29
N GLY A 493 0.36 8.90 6.12
CA GLY A 493 1.48 8.04 5.74
C GLY A 493 1.30 7.44 4.34
N LEU A 494 2.09 6.41 4.02
CA LEU A 494 1.91 5.61 2.81
C LEU A 494 0.58 4.83 2.86
N THR A 495 0.22 4.36 4.05
CA THR A 495 -1.10 3.81 4.37
C THR A 495 -1.90 4.79 5.25
N ALA A 496 -3.20 4.56 5.40
CA ALA A 496 -4.11 5.36 6.23
C ALA A 496 -4.80 4.54 7.34
N PRO A 497 -4.04 4.00 8.32
CA PRO A 497 -4.63 3.35 9.49
C PRO A 497 -5.37 4.37 10.36
N LYS A 498 -6.21 3.90 11.28
CA LYS A 498 -6.90 4.78 12.23
C LYS A 498 -5.88 5.55 13.08
N ALA A 499 -6.16 6.82 13.35
CA ALA A 499 -5.32 7.61 14.26
C ALA A 499 -5.48 7.13 15.71
N VAL A 500 -6.72 6.81 16.09
CA VAL A 500 -7.05 6.19 17.39
C VAL A 500 -7.40 4.71 17.14
N PRO A 501 -6.60 3.75 17.64
CA PRO A 501 -6.87 2.33 17.46
C PRO A 501 -8.26 1.91 17.97
N LEU A 502 -8.96 1.06 17.23
CA LEU A 502 -10.22 0.48 17.69
C LEU A 502 -9.99 -0.49 18.86
N VAL A 503 -10.64 -0.23 20.00
CA VAL A 503 -10.66 -1.12 21.16
C VAL A 503 -12.09 -1.57 21.42
N ALA A 504 -12.30 -2.88 21.46
CA ALA A 504 -13.62 -3.49 21.61
C ALA A 504 -13.58 -4.72 22.53
N VAL A 505 -14.70 -4.99 23.20
CA VAL A 505 -14.87 -6.13 24.10
C VAL A 505 -15.68 -7.22 23.38
N PRO A 506 -15.12 -8.42 23.17
CA PRO A 506 -15.83 -9.53 22.55
C PRO A 506 -16.63 -10.33 23.58
N SER A 507 -17.81 -10.76 23.18
CA SER A 507 -18.58 -11.84 23.81
C SER A 507 -18.83 -12.95 22.79
N TYR A 508 -18.74 -14.20 23.23
CA TYR A 508 -18.89 -15.35 22.34
C TYR A 508 -20.33 -15.47 21.80
N ARG A 509 -20.47 -15.70 20.48
CA ARG A 509 -21.76 -15.69 19.77
C ARG A 509 -22.25 -17.07 19.33
N LEU A 510 -21.34 -18.01 19.02
CA LEU A 510 -21.72 -19.33 18.52
C LEU A 510 -22.25 -20.24 19.64
N LYS A 511 -23.05 -21.25 19.28
CA LYS A 511 -23.76 -22.13 20.23
C LYS A 511 -23.01 -23.41 20.59
N TYR A 512 -21.79 -23.59 20.11
CA TYR A 512 -20.93 -24.74 20.40
C TYR A 512 -19.57 -24.25 20.89
N ALA A 513 -18.91 -25.01 21.76
CA ALA A 513 -17.59 -24.63 22.29
C ALA A 513 -16.50 -24.80 21.22
N LEU A 514 -15.56 -23.85 21.17
CA LEU A 514 -14.39 -23.86 20.28
C LEU A 514 -13.17 -24.54 20.89
#